data_AF-A0A7R9Q4S9-F1
#
_entry.id   AF-A0A7R9Q4S9-F1
#
_cell.length_a   1.000
_cell.length_b   1.000
_cell.length_c   1.000
_cell.angle_alpha   90.00
_cell.angle_beta   90.00
_cell.angle_gamma   90.00
#
_symmetry.space_group_name_H-M   'P 1'
#
loop_
_entity.id
_entity.type
_entity.pdbx_description
1 polymer ?
#
loop_
_entity_poly.entity_id
_entity_poly.type
_entity_poly.pdbx_seq_one_letter_code
_entity_poly.pdbx_strand_id
1 'polypeptide(L)'
;MSNTQLLNQSWDYLSKQLTHFEESDDYLSKLTDALRVLRDQSFVEVLIEWYYDLYYTFINEELVPHFWSTFRNHQQLSEDTANTSTAGTTHAILFSTADHLIVLWIGSTDAYELTQPEQIHLAYGVGPTEMVVTWVTMDSTPETTVEFGQSPTGLNTITQGYATRFTDGGSEKRVMYIHRVVLKGLKPDEQYFYHCGSDSGGWSSVYWFKAMKEGNTWSPHLALIGDLGNVNGVSLPFLQKAVAKGKYDAVLHIGDFAYDMDSDNARVGDEFMRQMEPITA
;
A
#
# COMPACT_ATOMS: atom_id res chain seq x y z
N MET A 1 10.89 -10.91 -8.14
CA MET A 1 10.72 -12.29 -7.63
C MET A 1 9.48 -12.87 -8.28
N SER A 2 9.50 -14.14 -8.71
CA SER A 2 8.25 -14.77 -9.18
C SER A 2 7.28 -14.97 -8.00
N ASN A 3 5.97 -15.08 -8.25
CA ASN A 3 4.98 -15.39 -7.21
C ASN A 3 5.37 -16.64 -6.41
N THR A 4 6.04 -17.60 -7.08
CA THR A 4 6.62 -18.80 -6.46
C THR A 4 7.72 -18.48 -5.44
N GLN A 5 8.55 -17.47 -5.68
CA GLN A 5 9.62 -17.06 -4.76
C GLN A 5 9.08 -16.35 -3.52
N LEU A 6 8.04 -15.52 -3.67
CA LEU A 6 7.33 -14.88 -2.54
C LEU A 6 6.60 -15.90 -1.68
N LEU A 7 5.92 -16.87 -2.30
CA LEU A 7 5.30 -18.02 -1.62
C LEU A 7 6.32 -18.82 -0.80
N ASN A 8 7.49 -19.10 -1.36
CA ASN A 8 8.55 -19.83 -0.66
C ASN A 8 9.13 -19.05 0.53
N GLN A 9 9.25 -17.72 0.43
CA GLN A 9 9.69 -16.89 1.55
C GLN A 9 8.64 -16.79 2.67
N SER A 10 7.37 -16.62 2.32
CA SER A 10 6.26 -16.64 3.27
C SER A 10 6.13 -17.99 3.97
N TRP A 11 6.39 -19.09 3.25
CA TRP A 11 6.46 -20.45 3.80
C TRP A 11 7.62 -20.65 4.79
N ASP A 12 8.83 -20.21 4.42
CA ASP A 12 10.01 -20.28 5.31
C ASP A 12 9.83 -19.45 6.58
N TYR A 13 9.08 -18.34 6.50
CA TYR A 13 8.74 -17.52 7.65
C TYR A 13 7.70 -18.20 8.54
N LEU A 14 6.56 -18.63 7.97
CA LEU A 14 5.48 -19.31 8.72
C LEU A 14 5.94 -20.62 9.36
N SER A 15 6.72 -21.44 8.64
CA SER A 15 7.26 -22.70 9.18
C SER A 15 8.17 -22.47 10.39
N LYS A 16 9.04 -21.43 10.35
CA LYS A 16 9.89 -21.05 11.49
C LYS A 16 9.08 -20.57 12.70
N GLN A 17 7.99 -19.84 12.47
CA GLN A 17 7.09 -19.38 13.54
C GLN A 17 6.29 -20.54 14.17
N LEU A 18 5.88 -21.52 13.35
CA LEU A 18 5.11 -22.67 13.81
C LEU A 18 5.99 -23.72 14.52
N THR A 19 7.28 -23.86 14.16
CA THR A 19 8.22 -24.77 14.85
C THR A 19 8.57 -24.38 16.30
N HIS A 20 8.20 -23.18 16.76
CA HIS A 20 8.38 -22.76 18.16
C HIS A 20 7.25 -23.20 19.09
N PHE A 21 6.18 -23.80 18.57
CA PHE A 21 5.12 -24.40 19.37
C PHE A 21 5.43 -25.89 19.57
N GLU A 22 6.16 -26.23 20.64
CA GLU A 22 6.38 -27.63 21.02
C GLU A 22 5.07 -28.28 21.50
N GLU A 23 4.74 -29.39 20.83
CA GLU A 23 4.06 -30.58 21.33
C GLU A 23 2.82 -30.38 22.22
N SER A 24 1.69 -30.01 21.62
CA SER A 24 0.45 -30.74 21.91
C SER A 24 -0.51 -30.70 20.73
N ASP A 25 -1.12 -31.86 20.51
CA ASP A 25 -2.35 -32.08 19.76
C ASP A 25 -2.26 -32.21 18.22
N ASP A 26 -2.87 -33.31 17.78
CA ASP A 26 -3.29 -33.75 16.44
C ASP A 26 -3.75 -32.61 15.49
N TYR A 27 -4.16 -31.47 16.06
CA TYR A 27 -4.56 -30.25 15.36
C TYR A 27 -3.43 -29.54 14.58
N LEU A 28 -2.23 -29.42 15.15
CA LEU A 28 -1.07 -28.78 14.49
C LEU A 28 -0.58 -29.63 13.31
N SER A 29 -0.65 -30.97 13.42
CA SER A 29 -0.36 -31.89 12.32
C SER A 29 -1.36 -31.71 11.17
N LYS A 30 -2.66 -31.67 11.48
CA LYS A 30 -3.72 -31.48 10.48
C LYS A 30 -3.65 -30.12 9.79
N LEU A 31 -3.31 -29.05 10.53
CA LEU A 31 -3.10 -27.72 9.98
C LEU A 31 -1.87 -27.68 9.07
N THR A 32 -0.77 -28.33 9.48
CA THR A 32 0.45 -28.43 8.67
C THR A 32 0.20 -29.23 7.39
N ASP A 33 -0.56 -30.33 7.46
CA ASP A 33 -0.94 -31.15 6.31
C ASP A 33 -1.90 -30.39 5.37
N ALA A 34 -2.88 -29.65 5.90
CA ALA A 34 -3.78 -28.81 5.11
C ALA A 34 -3.03 -27.71 4.35
N LEU A 35 -2.08 -27.03 5.03
CA LEU A 35 -1.23 -26.02 4.40
C LEU A 35 -0.27 -26.62 3.36
N ARG A 36 0.14 -27.89 3.52
CA ARG A 36 0.97 -28.62 2.55
C ARG A 36 0.21 -28.95 1.25
N VAL A 37 -1.09 -29.22 1.34
CA VAL A 37 -1.95 -29.45 0.16
C VAL A 37 -2.18 -28.16 -0.64
N LEU A 38 -2.29 -27.01 0.05
CA LEU A 38 -2.44 -25.69 -0.59
C LEU A 38 -1.18 -25.24 -1.35
N ARG A 39 -0.01 -25.77 -1.02
CA ARG A 39 1.27 -25.51 -1.72
C ARG A 39 1.30 -26.11 -3.14
N ASP A 40 0.56 -27.18 -3.39
CA ASP A 40 0.71 -28.00 -4.62
C ASP A 40 -0.42 -27.80 -5.66
N GLN A 41 -1.49 -27.05 -5.37
CA GLN A 41 -2.62 -26.90 -6.30
C GLN A 41 -2.95 -25.46 -6.71
N SER A 42 -3.22 -25.27 -8.01
CA SER A 42 -3.78 -24.05 -8.58
C SER A 42 -5.20 -23.82 -8.05
N PHE A 43 -5.38 -22.73 -7.32
CA PHE A 43 -6.61 -22.38 -6.59
C PHE A 43 -7.80 -22.06 -7.52
N VAL A 44 -8.94 -22.74 -7.29
CA VAL A 44 -10.35 -22.20 -7.28
C VAL A 44 -11.32 -23.32 -6.86
N GLU A 45 -11.11 -24.58 -7.26
CA GLU A 45 -12.10 -25.66 -7.07
C GLU A 45 -12.15 -26.24 -5.63
N VAL A 46 -11.03 -26.23 -4.89
CA VAL A 46 -10.94 -26.84 -3.54
C VAL A 46 -11.71 -26.05 -2.48
N LEU A 47 -11.88 -24.74 -2.65
CA LEU A 47 -12.58 -23.87 -1.69
C LEU A 47 -14.10 -24.12 -1.65
N ILE A 48 -14.69 -24.57 -2.76
CA ILE A 48 -16.15 -24.77 -2.86
C ILE A 48 -16.57 -26.08 -2.19
N GLU A 49 -15.79 -27.16 -2.34
CA GLU A 49 -16.08 -28.44 -1.68
C GLU A 49 -15.93 -28.33 -0.15
N TRP A 50 -14.93 -27.58 0.32
CA TRP A 50 -14.71 -27.37 1.76
C TRP A 50 -15.78 -26.51 2.43
N TYR A 51 -16.33 -25.51 1.73
CA TYR A 51 -17.40 -24.66 2.27
C TYR A 51 -18.66 -25.47 2.61
N TYR A 52 -19.01 -26.46 1.80
CA TYR A 52 -20.18 -27.31 2.04
C TYR A 52 -19.99 -28.29 3.21
N ASP A 53 -18.81 -28.92 3.34
CA ASP A 53 -18.55 -29.86 4.44
C ASP A 53 -18.41 -29.16 5.80
N LEU A 54 -17.81 -27.96 5.85
CA LEU A 54 -17.71 -27.17 7.08
C LEU A 54 -19.08 -26.64 7.55
N TYR A 55 -19.93 -26.22 6.59
CA TYR A 55 -21.29 -25.74 6.83
C TYR A 55 -22.21 -26.82 7.43
N TYR A 56 -22.08 -28.07 6.97
CA TYR A 56 -22.89 -29.20 7.50
C TYR A 56 -22.42 -29.72 8.86
N THR A 57 -21.13 -29.59 9.17
CA THR A 57 -20.54 -30.08 10.42
C THR A 57 -20.88 -29.16 11.61
N PHE A 58 -20.99 -27.84 11.39
CA PHE A 58 -21.21 -26.86 12.46
C PHE A 58 -22.68 -26.67 12.90
N ILE A 59 -23.66 -27.06 12.09
CA ILE A 59 -25.10 -26.86 12.41
C ILE A 59 -25.63 -27.91 13.41
N ASN A 60 -24.93 -29.03 13.61
CA ASN A 60 -25.45 -30.20 14.35
C ASN A 60 -25.00 -30.31 15.82
N GLU A 61 -24.23 -29.37 16.36
CA GLU A 61 -23.84 -29.39 17.78
C GLU A 61 -24.49 -28.26 18.60
N GLU A 62 -25.04 -28.63 19.77
CA GLU A 62 -25.90 -27.87 20.68
C GLU A 62 -25.23 -26.66 21.38
N LEU A 63 -24.62 -25.71 20.65
CA LEU A 63 -24.05 -24.47 21.24
C LEU A 63 -24.59 -23.17 20.63
N VAL A 64 -25.74 -23.26 19.98
CA VAL A 64 -26.27 -22.25 19.07
C VAL A 64 -27.13 -21.14 19.72
N PRO A 65 -27.98 -21.33 20.76
CA PRO A 65 -29.02 -20.33 21.04
C PRO A 65 -28.54 -18.96 21.56
N HIS A 66 -27.37 -18.87 22.21
CA HIS A 66 -26.86 -17.60 22.76
C HIS A 66 -25.94 -16.83 21.80
N PHE A 67 -25.40 -17.52 20.77
CA PHE A 67 -24.45 -16.96 19.81
C PHE A 67 -25.16 -16.18 18.68
N TRP A 68 -26.36 -16.63 18.27
CA TRP A 68 -27.11 -16.02 17.15
C TRP A 68 -27.83 -14.70 17.46
N SER A 69 -27.96 -14.28 18.72
CA SER A 69 -28.52 -12.96 19.03
C SER A 69 -27.49 -11.84 18.82
N THR A 70 -26.21 -12.13 19.09
CA THR A 70 -25.11 -11.18 18.93
C THR A 70 -24.64 -11.10 17.48
N PHE A 71 -24.68 -12.24 16.74
CA PHE A 71 -24.24 -12.31 15.34
C PHE A 71 -25.20 -11.62 14.35
N ARG A 72 -26.52 -11.66 14.60
CA ARG A 72 -27.54 -11.04 13.72
C ARG A 72 -27.40 -9.52 13.59
N ASN A 73 -26.92 -8.86 14.64
CA ASN A 73 -26.71 -7.41 14.63
C ASN A 73 -25.47 -7.00 13.82
N HIS A 74 -24.50 -7.92 13.62
CA HIS A 74 -23.30 -7.66 12.82
C HIS A 74 -23.49 -7.97 11.33
N GLN A 75 -24.32 -8.96 10.98
CA GLN A 75 -24.62 -9.29 9.59
C GLN A 75 -25.35 -8.14 8.87
N GLN A 76 -26.21 -7.42 9.59
CA GLN A 76 -26.97 -6.29 9.03
C GLN A 76 -26.09 -5.08 8.67
N LEU A 77 -24.89 -4.96 9.27
CA LEU A 77 -23.89 -3.96 8.89
C LEU A 77 -23.08 -4.34 7.63
N SER A 78 -22.97 -5.63 7.33
CA SER A 78 -22.22 -6.14 6.17
C SER A 78 -23.06 -6.29 4.90
N GLU A 79 -24.37 -6.51 5.03
CA GLU A 79 -25.26 -6.64 3.86
C GLU A 79 -25.53 -5.31 3.16
N ASP A 80 -25.48 -4.19 3.88
CA ASP A 80 -25.64 -2.85 3.29
C ASP A 80 -24.43 -2.41 2.44
N THR A 81 -23.30 -3.13 2.48
CA THR A 81 -22.10 -2.86 1.67
C THR A 81 -21.91 -3.79 0.47
N ALA A 82 -22.77 -4.81 0.29
CA ALA A 82 -22.61 -5.83 -0.75
C ALA A 82 -23.19 -5.46 -2.12
N ASN A 83 -23.82 -4.29 -2.27
CA ASN A 83 -24.35 -3.82 -3.55
C ASN A 83 -23.51 -2.67 -4.09
N THR A 84 -22.29 -2.95 -4.58
CA THR A 84 -21.75 -2.41 -5.85
C THR A 84 -20.31 -2.86 -6.11
N SER A 85 -20.12 -3.42 -7.30
CA SER A 85 -18.85 -3.68 -8.00
C SER A 85 -17.97 -4.82 -7.49
N THR A 86 -17.47 -5.58 -8.46
CA THR A 86 -16.53 -6.69 -8.38
C THR A 86 -15.17 -6.26 -7.83
N ALA A 87 -15.08 -6.03 -6.53
CA ALA A 87 -13.84 -5.88 -5.77
C ALA A 87 -13.65 -7.10 -4.86
N GLY A 88 -12.40 -7.58 -4.75
CA GLY A 88 -12.06 -8.88 -4.18
C GLY A 88 -12.69 -9.17 -2.80
N THR A 89 -13.21 -10.39 -2.65
CA THR A 89 -13.87 -10.84 -1.42
C THR A 89 -12.83 -11.18 -0.37
N THR A 90 -12.71 -10.37 0.68
CA THR A 90 -11.89 -10.72 1.86
C THR A 90 -12.68 -11.70 2.73
N HIS A 91 -12.09 -12.86 3.02
CA HIS A 91 -12.66 -13.83 3.96
C HIS A 91 -11.78 -13.89 5.21
N ALA A 92 -12.39 -13.69 6.38
CA ALA A 92 -11.72 -13.89 7.66
C ALA A 92 -12.15 -15.23 8.24
N ILE A 93 -11.18 -16.09 8.58
CA ILE A 93 -11.43 -17.30 9.35
C ILE A 93 -11.05 -17.02 10.80
N LEU A 94 -12.04 -17.07 11.68
CA LEU A 94 -11.87 -16.86 13.12
C LEU A 94 -11.75 -18.21 13.82
N PHE A 95 -10.67 -18.39 14.57
CA PHE A 95 -10.50 -19.52 15.49
C PHE A 95 -10.49 -18.98 16.92
N SER A 96 -11.39 -19.49 17.76
CA SER A 96 -11.41 -19.18 19.19
C SER A 96 -11.18 -20.45 19.98
N THR A 97 -10.28 -20.39 20.96
CA THR A 97 -10.25 -21.32 22.10
C THR A 97 -10.81 -20.61 23.34
N ALA A 98 -10.82 -21.29 24.50
CA ALA A 98 -11.28 -20.69 25.76
C ALA A 98 -10.46 -19.46 26.18
N ASP A 99 -9.19 -19.37 25.76
CA ASP A 99 -8.24 -18.36 26.23
C ASP A 99 -7.70 -17.45 25.12
N HIS A 100 -7.90 -17.76 23.84
CA HIS A 100 -7.33 -17.00 22.73
C HIS A 100 -8.25 -16.89 21.51
N LEU A 101 -8.18 -15.73 20.84
CA LEU A 101 -8.77 -15.48 19.52
C LEU A 101 -7.65 -15.34 18.50
N ILE A 102 -7.67 -16.19 17.47
CA ILE A 102 -6.76 -16.13 16.33
C ILE A 102 -7.60 -15.75 15.11
N VAL A 103 -7.22 -14.66 14.45
CA VAL A 103 -7.86 -14.18 13.21
C VAL A 103 -6.91 -14.46 12.05
N LEU A 104 -7.32 -15.34 11.14
CA LEU A 104 -6.60 -15.58 9.90
C LEU A 104 -7.30 -14.85 8.76
N TRP A 105 -6.63 -13.86 8.18
CA TRP A 105 -7.13 -13.12 7.02
C TRP A 105 -6.67 -13.83 5.75
N ILE A 106 -7.62 -14.26 4.91
CA ILE A 106 -7.34 -14.82 3.58
C ILE A 106 -7.99 -13.88 2.57
N GLY A 107 -7.18 -13.03 1.95
CA GLY A 107 -7.59 -12.14 0.86
C GLY A 107 -7.05 -12.63 -0.48
N SER A 108 -7.80 -12.44 -1.57
CA SER A 108 -7.20 -12.42 -2.91
C SER A 108 -6.48 -11.09 -3.09
N THR A 109 -5.15 -11.10 -3.06
CA THR A 109 -4.30 -9.90 -2.96
C THR A 109 -4.01 -9.18 -4.29
N ASP A 110 -4.49 -9.69 -5.42
CA ASP A 110 -3.91 -9.28 -6.70
C ASP A 110 -4.31 -7.88 -7.18
N ALA A 111 -5.49 -7.37 -6.80
CA ALA A 111 -5.96 -6.07 -7.28
C ALA A 111 -5.45 -4.89 -6.43
N TYR A 112 -5.49 -5.01 -5.10
CA TYR A 112 -5.17 -3.90 -4.19
C TYR A 112 -3.66 -3.58 -4.14
N GLU A 113 -2.80 -4.60 -4.24
CA GLU A 113 -1.34 -4.40 -4.27
C GLU A 113 -0.88 -3.63 -5.52
N LEU A 114 -1.56 -3.81 -6.66
CA LEU A 114 -1.18 -3.13 -7.90
C LEU A 114 -1.71 -1.70 -7.99
N THR A 115 -2.78 -1.39 -7.26
CA THR A 115 -3.36 -0.03 -7.23
C THR A 115 -2.89 0.80 -6.04
N GLN A 116 -2.17 0.20 -5.09
CA GLN A 116 -1.61 0.89 -3.94
C GLN A 116 -0.61 1.97 -4.40
N PRO A 117 -0.76 3.24 -3.98
CA PRO A 117 0.17 4.30 -4.33
C PRO A 117 1.60 4.02 -3.84
N GLU A 118 2.57 4.15 -4.74
CA GLU A 118 4.00 4.16 -4.43
C GLU A 118 4.74 5.27 -5.20
N GLN A 119 6.02 5.47 -4.89
CA GLN A 119 6.90 6.43 -5.56
C GLN A 119 6.41 7.87 -5.43
N ILE A 120 5.86 8.22 -4.27
CA ILE A 120 5.21 9.52 -4.04
C ILE A 120 6.24 10.66 -4.08
N HIS A 121 5.95 11.67 -4.90
CA HIS A 121 6.82 12.81 -5.15
C HIS A 121 6.04 14.13 -5.17
N LEU A 122 6.50 15.07 -4.34
CA LEU A 122 6.07 16.45 -4.32
C LEU A 122 6.92 17.32 -5.24
N ALA A 123 6.27 18.25 -5.91
CA ALA A 123 6.92 19.32 -6.67
C ALA A 123 6.16 20.63 -6.49
N TYR A 124 6.87 21.76 -6.45
CA TYR A 124 6.21 23.06 -6.42
C TYR A 124 5.41 23.30 -7.70
N GLY A 125 4.22 23.90 -7.54
CA GLY A 125 3.38 24.34 -8.66
C GLY A 125 3.87 25.66 -9.27
N VAL A 126 2.95 26.38 -9.92
CA VAL A 126 3.29 27.63 -10.64
C VAL A 126 3.61 28.77 -9.66
N GLY A 127 3.10 28.71 -8.43
CA GLY A 127 3.29 29.75 -7.42
C GLY A 127 3.25 29.21 -5.99
N PRO A 128 3.40 30.09 -4.98
CA PRO A 128 3.57 29.68 -3.59
C PRO A 128 2.32 29.05 -2.97
N THR A 129 1.18 29.15 -3.64
CA THR A 129 -0.12 28.62 -3.23
C THR A 129 -0.43 27.28 -3.89
N GLU A 130 0.53 26.68 -4.60
CA GLU A 130 0.36 25.42 -5.33
C GLU A 130 1.43 24.37 -4.99
N MET A 131 1.00 23.12 -4.86
CA MET A 131 1.85 21.95 -4.71
C MET A 131 1.33 20.84 -5.61
N VAL A 132 2.22 20.09 -6.25
CA VAL A 132 1.86 18.97 -7.11
C VAL A 132 2.24 17.67 -6.40
N VAL A 133 1.26 16.79 -6.23
CA VAL A 133 1.47 15.42 -5.73
C VAL A 133 1.47 14.49 -6.92
N THR A 134 2.52 13.68 -7.05
CA THR A 134 2.68 12.66 -8.09
C THR A 134 2.92 11.31 -7.45
N TRP A 135 2.29 10.25 -7.96
CA TRP A 135 2.55 8.87 -7.54
C TRP A 135 2.32 7.90 -8.70
N VAL A 136 2.69 6.64 -8.50
CA VAL A 136 2.54 5.56 -9.47
C VAL A 136 1.66 4.45 -8.90
N THR A 137 0.85 3.86 -9.77
CA THR A 137 0.22 2.55 -9.56
C THR A 137 0.58 1.61 -10.71
N MET A 138 0.60 0.30 -10.44
CA MET A 138 0.89 -0.76 -11.42
C MET A 138 -0.35 -1.21 -12.20
N ASP A 139 -1.54 -0.81 -11.76
CA ASP A 139 -2.79 -0.96 -12.51
C ASP A 139 -3.65 0.32 -12.46
N SER A 140 -4.62 0.43 -13.36
CA SER A 140 -5.47 1.62 -13.46
C SER A 140 -6.39 1.74 -12.26
N THR A 141 -6.51 2.96 -11.72
CA THR A 141 -7.55 3.30 -10.75
C THR A 141 -8.63 4.18 -11.40
N PRO A 142 -9.89 4.10 -10.95
CA PRO A 142 -10.96 4.96 -11.44
C PRO A 142 -10.78 6.41 -10.99
N GLU A 143 -10.23 6.65 -9.80
CA GLU A 143 -9.95 8.00 -9.30
C GLU A 143 -8.45 8.29 -9.13
N THR A 144 -8.12 9.57 -9.21
CA THR A 144 -6.80 10.13 -8.92
C THR A 144 -7.02 11.27 -7.94
N THR A 145 -6.93 10.96 -6.65
CA THR A 145 -7.39 11.88 -5.60
C THR A 145 -6.31 12.13 -4.56
N VAL A 146 -6.27 13.37 -4.07
CA VAL A 146 -5.55 13.74 -2.85
C VAL A 146 -6.54 14.34 -1.87
N GLU A 147 -6.51 13.87 -0.63
CA GLU A 147 -7.14 14.57 0.48
C GLU A 147 -6.07 15.23 1.33
N PHE A 148 -6.29 16.49 1.70
CA PHE A 148 -5.32 17.27 2.45
C PHE A 148 -5.97 18.27 3.42
N GLY A 149 -5.20 18.69 4.42
CA GLY A 149 -5.65 19.64 5.43
C GLY A 149 -4.54 20.08 6.37
N GLN A 150 -4.88 20.83 7.43
CA GLN A 150 -3.90 21.37 8.39
C GLN A 150 -3.72 20.47 9.64
N SER A 151 -4.32 19.28 9.64
CA SER A 151 -4.21 18.28 10.72
C SER A 151 -4.05 16.88 10.11
N PRO A 152 -3.25 15.97 10.71
CA PRO A 152 -3.10 14.60 10.24
C PRO A 152 -4.41 13.81 10.15
N THR A 153 -5.40 14.16 10.97
CA THR A 153 -6.73 13.52 11.02
C THR A 153 -7.83 14.37 10.39
N GLY A 154 -7.49 15.56 9.89
CA GLY A 154 -8.43 16.54 9.36
C GLY A 154 -8.16 16.87 7.90
N LEU A 155 -8.14 15.84 7.05
CA LEU A 155 -7.91 15.96 5.60
C LEU A 155 -9.19 16.39 4.88
N ASN A 156 -9.68 17.58 5.21
CA ASN A 156 -11.04 18.02 4.85
C ASN A 156 -11.16 18.58 3.42
N THR A 157 -10.04 18.69 2.68
CA THR A 157 -10.03 19.21 1.31
C THR A 157 -9.69 18.08 0.36
N ILE A 158 -10.56 17.84 -0.62
CA ILE A 158 -10.40 16.79 -1.61
C ILE A 158 -10.08 17.47 -2.96
N THR A 159 -9.07 16.98 -3.66
CA THR A 159 -8.73 17.46 -5.01
C THR A 159 -8.50 16.28 -5.94
N GLN A 160 -9.15 16.34 -7.10
CA GLN A 160 -8.97 15.35 -8.16
C GLN A 160 -7.93 15.84 -9.17
N GLY A 161 -7.19 14.89 -9.72
CA GLY A 161 -6.23 15.11 -10.79
C GLY A 161 -6.47 14.16 -11.95
N TYR A 162 -5.38 13.75 -12.59
CA TYR A 162 -5.43 12.86 -13.74
C TYR A 162 -4.30 11.83 -13.69
N ALA A 163 -4.55 10.67 -14.29
CA ALA A 163 -3.56 9.64 -14.50
C ALA A 163 -3.13 9.60 -15.97
N THR A 164 -1.87 9.27 -16.20
CA THR A 164 -1.32 9.01 -17.53
C THR A 164 -0.78 7.60 -17.59
N ARG A 165 -1.25 6.82 -18.57
CA ARG A 165 -0.74 5.48 -18.83
C ARG A 165 0.66 5.58 -19.44
N PHE A 166 1.62 4.91 -18.81
CA PHE A 166 2.98 4.76 -19.28
C PHE A 166 3.25 3.29 -19.61
N THR A 167 3.99 3.02 -20.68
CA THR A 167 4.45 1.68 -21.03
C THR A 167 5.95 1.73 -21.23
N ASP A 168 6.68 0.88 -20.50
CA ASP A 168 8.12 0.91 -20.53
C ASP A 168 8.72 0.40 -21.87
N GLY A 169 10.00 0.74 -22.09
CA GLY A 169 10.72 0.40 -23.31
C GLY A 169 11.17 -1.05 -23.41
N GLY A 170 11.19 -1.78 -22.29
CA GLY A 170 11.65 -3.16 -22.15
C GLY A 170 10.82 -4.19 -22.90
N SER A 171 11.26 -5.44 -22.82
CA SER A 171 10.61 -6.57 -23.49
C SER A 171 9.27 -6.94 -22.88
N GLU A 172 9.07 -6.69 -21.59
CA GLU A 172 7.83 -7.01 -20.88
C GLU A 172 6.71 -6.01 -21.15
N LYS A 173 7.03 -4.79 -21.61
CA LYS A 173 6.05 -3.73 -21.85
C LYS A 173 5.13 -3.52 -20.64
N ARG A 174 5.71 -3.49 -19.44
CA ARG A 174 5.02 -3.17 -18.19
C ARG A 174 4.28 -1.87 -18.35
N VAL A 175 3.07 -1.86 -17.81
CA VAL A 175 2.17 -0.73 -17.83
C VAL A 175 2.09 -0.18 -16.43
N MET A 176 2.19 1.14 -16.32
CA MET A 176 2.11 1.88 -15.07
C MET A 176 1.22 3.10 -15.29
N TYR A 177 0.60 3.60 -14.23
CA TYR A 177 -0.22 4.79 -14.27
C TYR A 177 0.40 5.85 -13.39
N ILE A 178 0.77 6.98 -14.00
CA ILE A 178 1.39 8.10 -13.30
C ILE A 178 0.31 9.13 -13.02
N HIS A 179 -0.01 9.27 -11.75
CA HIS A 179 -1.04 10.14 -11.20
C HIS A 179 -0.47 11.51 -10.88
N ARG A 180 -1.20 12.58 -11.17
CA ARG A 180 -0.80 13.96 -10.86
C ARG A 180 -1.99 14.77 -10.37
N VAL A 181 -1.85 15.37 -9.19
CA VAL A 181 -2.85 16.24 -8.59
C VAL A 181 -2.20 17.57 -8.22
N VAL A 182 -2.80 18.69 -8.63
CA VAL A 182 -2.34 20.04 -8.26
C VAL A 182 -3.21 20.55 -7.11
N LEU A 183 -2.63 20.62 -5.92
CA LEU A 183 -3.22 21.27 -4.75
C LEU A 183 -3.11 22.77 -4.93
N LYS A 184 -4.22 23.49 -4.74
CA LYS A 184 -4.31 24.95 -4.94
C LYS A 184 -4.88 25.64 -3.71
N GLY A 185 -4.67 26.95 -3.64
CA GLY A 185 -5.19 27.76 -2.53
C GLY A 185 -4.47 27.49 -1.21
N LEU A 186 -3.25 26.96 -1.27
CA LEU A 186 -2.40 26.79 -0.10
C LEU A 186 -2.04 28.15 0.45
N LYS A 187 -2.02 28.27 1.78
CA LYS A 187 -1.51 29.45 2.46
C LYS A 187 0.02 29.35 2.48
N PRO A 188 0.76 30.36 1.99
CA PRO A 188 2.22 30.34 2.02
C PRO A 188 2.76 30.12 3.44
N ASP A 189 3.86 29.38 3.56
CA ASP A 189 4.54 29.05 4.83
C ASP A 189 3.72 28.22 5.83
N GLU A 190 2.55 27.69 5.45
CA GLU A 190 1.74 26.80 6.30
C GLU A 190 2.06 25.33 6.05
N GLN A 191 1.92 24.52 7.11
CA GLN A 191 2.07 23.07 7.02
C GLN A 191 0.74 22.42 6.64
N TYR A 192 0.82 21.43 5.75
CA TYR A 192 -0.30 20.62 5.30
C TYR A 192 0.03 19.14 5.46
N PHE A 193 -0.99 18.35 5.77
CA PHE A 193 -0.97 16.90 5.77
C PHE A 193 -1.79 16.41 4.59
N TYR A 194 -1.39 15.29 3.98
CA TYR A 194 -2.10 14.73 2.84
C TYR A 194 -1.90 13.22 2.73
N HIS A 195 -2.79 12.58 1.98
CA HIS A 195 -2.60 11.25 1.42
C HIS A 195 -3.17 11.22 0.01
N CYS A 196 -2.66 10.31 -0.82
CA CYS A 196 -3.09 10.15 -2.21
C CYS A 196 -3.61 8.74 -2.45
N GLY A 197 -4.48 8.59 -3.44
CA GLY A 197 -5.05 7.29 -3.81
C GLY A 197 -6.52 7.38 -4.16
N SER A 198 -7.25 6.31 -3.83
CA SER A 198 -8.71 6.27 -3.89
C SER A 198 -9.31 5.17 -3.04
N ASP A 199 -10.61 5.23 -2.77
CA ASP A 199 -11.32 4.20 -1.98
C ASP A 199 -11.28 2.82 -2.65
N SER A 200 -11.27 2.77 -3.98
CA SER A 200 -11.18 1.51 -4.72
C SER A 200 -9.75 1.03 -4.95
N GLY A 201 -8.79 1.95 -5.01
CA GLY A 201 -7.39 1.66 -5.34
C GLY A 201 -6.47 1.54 -4.12
N GLY A 202 -6.92 2.02 -2.97
CA GLY A 202 -6.15 2.13 -1.74
C GLY A 202 -5.59 3.53 -1.53
N TRP A 203 -5.42 3.87 -0.26
CA TRP A 203 -4.86 5.15 0.21
C TRP A 203 -3.41 4.97 0.65
N SER A 204 -2.56 5.96 0.36
CA SER A 204 -1.21 6.02 0.90
C SER A 204 -1.21 6.23 2.42
N SER A 205 -0.03 6.13 3.05
CA SER A 205 0.15 6.72 4.38
C SER A 205 -0.11 8.23 4.35
N VAL A 206 -0.36 8.83 5.52
CA VAL A 206 -0.46 10.29 5.66
C VAL A 206 0.94 10.89 5.72
N TYR A 207 1.25 11.76 4.76
CA TYR A 207 2.48 12.54 4.67
C TYR A 207 2.21 14.01 4.99
N TRP A 208 3.25 14.84 5.00
CA TRP A 208 3.13 16.26 5.26
C TRP A 208 4.14 17.07 4.47
N PHE A 209 3.77 18.30 4.13
CA PHE A 209 4.67 19.25 3.50
C PHE A 209 4.42 20.66 4.04
N LYS A 210 5.35 21.56 3.74
CA LYS A 210 5.20 22.99 4.02
C LYS A 210 5.06 23.75 2.70
N ALA A 211 4.01 24.56 2.59
CA ALA A 211 3.79 25.38 1.41
C ALA A 211 4.92 26.40 1.24
N MET A 212 5.26 26.72 -0.01
CA MET A 212 6.33 27.67 -0.31
C MET A 212 6.02 29.03 0.33
N LYS A 213 7.06 29.66 0.90
CA LYS A 213 6.97 31.03 1.38
C LYS A 213 6.82 32.01 0.22
N GLU A 214 5.99 33.02 0.40
CA GLU A 214 5.78 34.08 -0.58
C GLU A 214 6.72 35.27 -0.34
N GLY A 215 7.01 36.01 -1.40
CA GLY A 215 7.81 37.24 -1.35
C GLY A 215 9.32 37.00 -1.42
N ASN A 216 10.09 38.06 -1.19
CA ASN A 216 11.54 38.12 -1.39
C ASN A 216 12.33 38.49 -0.11
N THR A 217 11.66 38.45 1.05
CA THR A 217 12.24 38.81 2.36
C THR A 217 12.83 37.60 3.10
N TRP A 218 12.92 36.46 2.43
CA TRP A 218 13.46 35.21 2.96
C TRP A 218 14.42 34.58 1.95
N SER A 219 15.21 33.61 2.39
CA SER A 219 16.11 32.84 1.52
C SER A 219 15.84 31.36 1.69
N PRO A 220 15.70 30.59 0.60
CA PRO A 220 15.46 29.16 0.68
C PRO A 220 16.72 28.40 1.08
N HIS A 221 16.55 27.39 1.93
CA HIS A 221 17.55 26.37 2.19
C HIS A 221 17.31 25.20 1.24
N LEU A 222 18.17 25.07 0.23
CA LEU A 222 18.07 24.02 -0.77
C LEU A 222 19.13 22.95 -0.53
N ALA A 223 18.74 21.69 -0.60
CA ALA A 223 19.69 20.60 -0.81
C ALA A 223 19.93 20.44 -2.31
N LEU A 224 21.19 20.51 -2.74
CA LEU A 224 21.57 20.27 -4.12
C LEU A 224 22.23 18.89 -4.22
N ILE A 225 21.67 18.01 -5.04
CA ILE A 225 22.17 16.65 -5.24
C ILE A 225 22.25 16.32 -6.72
N GLY A 226 23.16 15.45 -7.10
CA GLY A 226 23.31 14.90 -8.44
C GLY A 226 24.04 13.57 -8.35
N ASP A 227 24.01 12.80 -9.44
CA ASP A 227 24.80 11.58 -9.59
C ASP A 227 24.56 10.55 -8.47
N LEU A 228 23.32 10.47 -7.97
CA LEU A 228 23.02 9.67 -6.78
C LEU A 228 23.13 8.17 -7.07
N GLY A 229 22.56 7.74 -8.20
CA GLY A 229 22.42 6.36 -8.60
C GLY A 229 21.42 5.56 -7.76
N ASN A 230 20.92 4.45 -8.31
CA ASN A 230 20.10 3.48 -7.57
C ASN A 230 20.94 2.66 -6.56
N VAL A 231 22.22 2.45 -6.88
CA VAL A 231 23.18 1.70 -6.07
C VAL A 231 24.25 2.64 -5.54
N ASN A 232 24.69 2.43 -4.30
CA ASN A 232 25.72 3.22 -3.63
C ASN A 232 25.38 4.71 -3.42
N GLY A 233 24.10 5.03 -3.16
CA GLY A 233 23.67 6.36 -2.73
C GLY A 233 24.18 6.71 -1.31
N VAL A 234 25.49 6.89 -1.13
CA VAL A 234 26.13 7.12 0.18
C VAL A 234 25.54 8.33 0.91
N SER A 235 25.09 9.34 0.16
CA SER A 235 24.46 10.56 0.67
C SER A 235 22.98 10.39 1.05
N LEU A 236 22.30 9.33 0.57
CA LEU A 236 20.85 9.14 0.72
C LEU A 236 20.40 9.11 2.20
N PRO A 237 21.04 8.33 3.11
CA PRO A 237 20.61 8.29 4.51
C PRO A 237 20.81 9.64 5.22
N PHE A 238 21.84 10.40 4.84
CA PHE A 238 22.09 11.74 5.40
C PHE A 238 21.05 12.74 4.91
N LEU A 239 20.66 12.64 3.64
CA LEU A 239 19.62 13.46 3.04
C LEU A 239 18.26 13.17 3.69
N GLN A 240 17.85 11.90 3.79
CA GLN A 240 16.63 11.46 4.49
C GLN A 240 16.59 12.03 5.91
N LYS A 241 17.69 11.89 6.67
CA LYS A 241 17.78 12.42 8.04
C LYS A 241 17.69 13.95 8.11
N ALA A 242 18.21 14.67 7.13
CA ALA A 242 18.16 16.12 7.10
C ALA A 242 16.76 16.65 6.73
N VAL A 243 16.11 16.00 5.77
CA VAL A 243 14.74 16.31 5.32
C VAL A 243 13.73 16.01 6.42
N ALA A 244 13.82 14.84 7.07
CA ALA A 244 12.98 14.49 8.22
C ALA A 244 13.11 15.48 9.41
N LYS A 245 14.20 16.24 9.47
CA LYS A 245 14.44 17.30 10.48
C LYS A 245 14.02 18.69 10.01
N GLY A 246 13.43 18.81 8.82
CA GLY A 246 13.02 20.10 8.24
C GLY A 246 14.20 21.03 7.94
N LYS A 247 15.39 20.50 7.60
CA LYS A 247 16.57 21.33 7.33
C LYS A 247 16.53 22.08 5.99
N TYR A 248 15.72 21.59 5.05
CA TYR A 248 15.65 22.11 3.69
C TYR A 248 14.21 22.43 3.34
N ASP A 249 14.02 23.52 2.61
CA ASP A 249 12.72 23.91 2.05
C ASP A 249 12.41 23.11 0.78
N ALA A 250 13.45 22.74 0.02
CA ALA A 250 13.34 21.86 -1.14
C ALA A 250 14.66 21.14 -1.45
N VAL A 251 14.55 20.06 -2.23
CA VAL A 251 15.69 19.32 -2.80
C VAL A 251 15.70 19.53 -4.31
N LEU A 252 16.85 19.91 -4.86
CA LEU A 252 17.07 20.04 -6.30
C LEU A 252 18.03 18.94 -6.76
N HIS A 253 17.49 17.98 -7.53
CA HIS A 253 18.29 16.93 -8.18
C HIS A 253 18.73 17.38 -9.57
N ILE A 254 20.01 17.68 -9.75
CA ILE A 254 20.58 18.29 -10.96
C ILE A 254 21.10 17.28 -11.98
N GLY A 255 20.24 16.30 -12.34
CA GLY A 255 20.58 15.27 -13.32
C GLY A 255 21.24 14.03 -12.71
N ASP A 256 21.45 13.01 -13.56
CA ASP A 256 22.02 11.71 -13.22
C ASP A 256 21.37 11.05 -11.98
N PHE A 257 20.07 10.75 -12.15
CA PHE A 257 19.19 10.16 -11.13
C PHE A 257 19.62 8.74 -10.75
N ALA A 258 18.98 7.71 -11.31
CA ALA A 258 19.23 6.32 -10.94
C ALA A 258 20.41 5.67 -11.67
N TYR A 259 20.81 6.24 -12.82
CA TYR A 259 21.48 5.55 -13.94
C TYR A 259 20.66 4.38 -14.47
N ASP A 260 20.66 4.18 -15.80
CA ASP A 260 20.02 3.03 -16.46
C ASP A 260 18.56 2.78 -16.01
N MET A 261 17.77 3.85 -15.89
CA MET A 261 16.39 3.78 -15.38
C MET A 261 15.48 2.83 -16.17
N ASP A 262 15.81 2.57 -17.44
CA ASP A 262 15.09 1.66 -18.32
C ASP A 262 15.46 0.19 -18.12
N SER A 263 16.55 -0.10 -17.41
CA SER A 263 17.03 -1.46 -17.16
C SER A 263 16.05 -2.29 -16.35
N ASP A 264 16.08 -3.61 -16.62
CA ASP A 264 15.14 -4.59 -16.07
C ASP A 264 13.67 -4.16 -16.23
N ASN A 265 13.29 -3.76 -17.45
CA ASN A 265 11.94 -3.30 -17.77
C ASN A 265 11.49 -2.17 -16.82
N ALA A 266 12.35 -1.14 -16.68
CA ALA A 266 12.20 0.01 -15.80
C ALA A 266 12.21 -0.26 -14.27
N ARG A 267 12.48 -1.48 -13.80
CA ARG A 267 12.49 -1.79 -12.36
C ARG A 267 13.59 -1.06 -11.59
N VAL A 268 14.71 -0.75 -12.24
CA VAL A 268 15.78 0.07 -11.65
C VAL A 268 15.29 1.49 -11.35
N GLY A 269 14.52 2.07 -12.28
CA GLY A 269 13.84 3.35 -12.05
C GLY A 269 12.85 3.28 -10.90
N ASP A 270 12.01 2.25 -10.86
CA ASP A 270 11.03 2.06 -9.77
C ASP A 270 11.71 1.95 -8.40
N GLU A 271 12.82 1.21 -8.31
CA GLU A 271 13.58 1.05 -7.07
C GLU A 271 14.15 2.39 -6.60
N PHE A 272 14.75 3.16 -7.50
CA PHE A 272 15.27 4.49 -7.18
C PHE A 272 14.16 5.43 -6.68
N MET A 273 13.01 5.44 -7.35
CA MET A 273 11.89 6.31 -6.96
C MET A 273 11.30 5.91 -5.60
N ARG A 274 11.23 4.61 -5.29
CA ARG A 274 10.87 4.13 -3.93
C ARG A 274 11.91 4.52 -2.88
N GLN A 275 13.20 4.51 -3.21
CA GLN A 275 14.26 4.98 -2.30
C GLN A 275 14.18 6.49 -2.01
N MET A 276 13.69 7.26 -2.99
CA MET A 276 13.51 8.71 -2.87
C MET A 276 12.23 9.11 -2.13
N GLU A 277 11.20 8.28 -2.13
CA GLU A 277 9.90 8.57 -1.49
C GLU A 277 10.01 9.13 -0.06
N PRO A 278 10.86 8.62 0.86
CA PRO A 278 11.01 9.18 2.21
C PRO A 278 11.56 10.62 2.26
N ILE A 279 12.07 11.14 1.14
CA ILE A 279 12.52 12.53 0.97
C ILE A 279 11.47 13.36 0.24
N THR A 280 10.72 12.75 -0.67
CA THR A 280 9.90 13.46 -1.65
C THR A 280 8.41 13.42 -1.36
N ALA A 281 7.95 12.56 -0.44
CA ALA A 281 6.56 12.48 0.01
C ALA A 281 6.26 13.44 1.16
#